data_AF-A0AAD8D5W0-F1
#
_entry.id   AF-A0AAD8D5W0-F1
#
_cell.length_a   1.000
_cell.length_b   1.000
_cell.length_c   1.000
_cell.angle_alpha   90.00
_cell.angle_beta   90.00
_cell.angle_gamma   90.00
#
_symmetry.space_group_name_H-M   'P 1'
#
loop_
_entity.id
_entity.type
_entity.pdbx_description
1 polymer ?
#
loop_
_entity_poly.entity_id
_entity_poly.type
_entity_poly.pdbx_seq_one_letter_code
_entity_poly.pdbx_strand_id
1 'polypeptide(L)'
;ANMTERPARRFHNLTIEQVRTLEQVLTEVIPIHGRGNFPTLEVKPKDIIHVVKERLVEKEITVRDIRLNGSTASHVLVKENGTSYKDLDIIFGVELPKQEDFQIVKEVVLDCLLDFLPKCVNKDKITALTMKDAYVQKMVKVSTEHDRWSLISLSNNSGKNVELKFVNSMRRQFEFSVDSFQIILDHILESYQDSEREMAAMAKTKKLLEQIKETQTKDKELQAQDKTLPAQTQRSELLSLTVVAESMYGDFEQAMDHLRYRLIATRKPEEIRGGGLLKYSNLLVREFKPACETEIKTLERYMCSRFFIDFPDVNEQQRKIESYLRNHFIGEEKSKYDYLMTLRRVINESTVCLMGHERRQTLNMITILALKVLGEQNIIPNTTNVTCYYQPAPYMSDHNFSNYYIAHGQPPIIYHPYPLHIHMQTGLV
;
A
#
# COMPACT_ATOMS: atom_id res chain seq x y z
N ALA A 1 28.15 24.76 7.25
CA ALA A 1 29.23 24.05 6.52
C ALA A 1 28.58 23.01 5.63
N ASN A 2 28.66 23.19 4.31
CA ASN A 2 28.10 22.25 3.34
C ASN A 2 28.89 20.93 3.42
N MET A 3 28.34 19.95 4.14
CA MET A 3 28.78 18.57 3.99
C MET A 3 28.30 18.09 2.62
N THR A 4 29.20 18.05 1.66
CA THR A 4 29.08 17.19 0.49
C THR A 4 28.84 15.76 0.99
N GLU A 5 27.59 15.30 0.93
CA GLU A 5 27.22 13.92 1.21
C GLU A 5 28.12 13.01 0.38
N ARG A 6 28.94 12.18 1.04
CA ARG A 6 29.71 11.16 0.34
C ARG A 6 28.70 10.17 -0.24
N PRO A 7 28.60 10.02 -1.58
CA PRO A 7 27.58 9.18 -2.20
C PRO A 7 27.66 7.70 -1.80
N ALA A 8 28.75 7.27 -1.14
CA ALA A 8 28.90 5.91 -0.62
C ALA A 8 28.05 5.61 0.64
N ARG A 9 27.65 6.62 1.43
CA ARG A 9 26.93 6.37 2.70
C ARG A 9 25.44 6.07 2.55
N ARG A 10 24.87 6.30 1.36
CA ARG A 10 23.46 6.00 1.07
C ARG A 10 23.21 4.58 0.61
N PHE A 11 24.27 3.84 0.26
CA PHE A 11 24.17 2.49 -0.27
C PHE A 11 24.62 1.45 0.76
N HIS A 12 23.99 0.28 0.71
CA HIS A 12 24.33 -0.85 1.56
C HIS A 12 24.09 -2.16 0.80
N ASN A 13 25.02 -3.11 0.94
CA ASN A 13 24.88 -4.44 0.36
C ASN A 13 24.01 -5.30 1.27
N LEU A 14 22.94 -5.90 0.72
CA LEU A 14 22.07 -6.76 1.51
C LEU A 14 22.83 -7.97 2.04
N THR A 15 22.47 -8.38 3.25
CA THR A 15 22.95 -9.66 3.80
C THR A 15 22.28 -10.84 3.10
N ILE A 16 22.86 -12.03 3.22
CA ILE A 16 22.30 -13.27 2.65
C ILE A 16 20.86 -13.50 3.13
N GLU A 17 20.54 -13.19 4.38
CA GLU A 17 19.19 -13.34 4.93
C GLU A 17 18.19 -12.36 4.32
N GLN A 18 18.64 -11.13 4.07
CA GLN A 18 17.83 -10.11 3.41
C GLN A 18 17.61 -10.47 1.93
N VAL A 19 18.62 -10.98 1.23
CA VAL A 19 18.48 -11.48 -0.16
C VAL A 19 17.50 -12.64 -0.23
N ARG A 20 17.54 -13.59 0.71
CA ARG A 20 16.54 -14.69 0.78
C ARG A 20 15.13 -14.18 1.02
N THR A 21 14.97 -13.16 1.86
CA THR A 21 13.66 -12.54 2.11
C THR A 21 13.16 -11.82 0.87
N LEU A 22 14.05 -11.12 0.15
CA LEU A 22 13.74 -10.51 -1.14
C LEU A 22 13.30 -11.53 -2.19
N GLU A 23 14.04 -12.63 -2.32
CA GLU A 23 13.69 -13.73 -3.22
C GLU A 23 12.31 -14.31 -2.91
N GLN A 24 12.01 -14.55 -1.63
CA GLN A 24 10.69 -14.99 -1.20
C GLN A 24 9.60 -14.00 -1.64
N VAL A 25 9.80 -12.70 -1.41
CA VAL A 25 8.85 -11.66 -1.86
C VAL A 25 8.68 -11.67 -3.38
N LEU A 26 9.75 -11.82 -4.16
CA LEU A 26 9.70 -11.76 -5.62
C LEU A 26 9.12 -13.01 -6.29
N THR A 27 9.13 -14.15 -5.59
CA THR A 27 8.67 -15.45 -6.09
C THR A 27 7.32 -15.89 -5.52
N GLU A 28 6.84 -15.23 -4.46
CA GLU A 28 5.51 -15.42 -3.90
C GLU A 28 4.44 -15.10 -4.96
N VAL A 29 3.43 -15.97 -5.08
CA VAL A 29 2.31 -15.74 -6.00
C VAL A 29 1.34 -14.77 -5.33
N ILE A 30 1.07 -13.66 -6.02
CA ILE A 30 0.16 -12.62 -5.55
C ILE A 30 -1.13 -12.66 -6.39
N PRO A 31 -2.31 -12.74 -5.76
CA PRO A 31 -3.58 -12.70 -6.46
C PRO A 31 -3.98 -11.27 -6.83
N ILE A 32 -4.16 -11.01 -8.12
CA ILE A 32 -4.72 -9.75 -8.63
C ILE A 32 -6.19 -9.99 -8.98
N HIS A 33 -7.08 -9.36 -8.22
CA HIS A 33 -8.51 -9.64 -8.29
C HIS A 33 -9.15 -8.87 -9.44
N GLY A 34 -9.80 -9.60 -10.35
CA GLY A 34 -10.65 -9.01 -11.38
C GLY A 34 -11.97 -8.50 -10.80
N ARG A 35 -12.45 -7.36 -11.29
CA ARG A 35 -13.79 -6.84 -10.98
C ARG A 35 -14.85 -7.54 -11.82
N GLY A 36 -16.04 -7.72 -11.25
CA GLY A 36 -17.15 -8.38 -11.94
C GLY A 36 -16.84 -9.85 -12.20
N ASN A 37 -16.95 -10.28 -13.46
CA ASN A 37 -16.77 -11.68 -13.86
C ASN A 37 -15.35 -12.00 -14.35
N PHE A 38 -14.40 -11.06 -14.20
CA PHE A 38 -13.01 -11.29 -14.60
C PHE A 38 -12.30 -12.22 -13.60
N PRO A 39 -11.53 -13.20 -14.08
CA PRO A 39 -10.85 -14.16 -13.20
C PRO A 39 -9.77 -13.47 -12.35
N THR A 40 -9.42 -14.06 -11.21
CA THR A 40 -8.23 -13.65 -10.46
C THR A 40 -6.97 -14.07 -11.23
N LEU A 41 -6.02 -13.14 -11.40
CA LEU A 41 -4.71 -13.44 -11.97
C LEU A 41 -3.77 -13.89 -10.85
N GLU A 42 -3.06 -14.98 -11.08
CA GLU A 42 -2.00 -15.46 -10.19
C GLU A 42 -0.65 -15.03 -10.75
N VAL A 43 -0.04 -14.01 -10.15
CA VAL A 43 1.14 -13.35 -10.72
C VAL A 43 2.28 -13.36 -9.72
N LYS A 44 3.47 -13.75 -10.13
CA LYS A 44 4.69 -13.53 -9.34
C LYS A 44 5.31 -12.17 -9.70
N PRO A 45 5.81 -11.41 -8.73
CA PRO A 45 6.47 -10.13 -9.00
C PRO A 45 7.59 -10.23 -10.02
N LYS A 46 8.46 -11.25 -9.92
CA LYS A 46 9.55 -11.42 -10.88
C LYS A 46 9.04 -11.56 -12.33
N ASP A 47 7.91 -12.24 -12.54
CA ASP A 47 7.37 -12.53 -13.86
C ASP A 47 6.75 -11.27 -14.48
N ILE A 48 5.92 -10.53 -13.72
CA ILE A 48 5.33 -9.27 -14.23
C ILE A 48 6.38 -8.20 -14.46
N ILE A 49 7.39 -8.10 -13.58
CA ILE A 49 8.50 -7.14 -13.75
C ILE A 49 9.26 -7.47 -15.04
N HIS A 50 9.55 -8.74 -15.26
CA HIS A 50 10.26 -9.20 -16.45
C HIS A 50 9.50 -8.87 -17.74
N VAL A 51 8.23 -9.27 -17.83
CA VAL A 51 7.41 -9.05 -19.04
C VAL A 51 7.21 -7.56 -19.30
N VAL A 52 7.00 -6.75 -18.25
CA VAL A 52 6.87 -5.29 -18.40
C VAL A 52 8.20 -4.68 -18.87
N LYS A 53 9.34 -5.07 -18.30
CA LYS A 53 10.68 -4.58 -18.71
C LYS A 53 10.93 -4.87 -20.18
N GLU A 54 10.72 -6.11 -20.63
CA GLU A 54 10.95 -6.51 -22.02
C GLU A 54 10.08 -5.70 -22.99
N ARG A 55 8.77 -5.61 -22.72
CA ARG A 55 7.85 -4.88 -23.60
C ARG A 55 8.08 -3.37 -23.63
N LEU A 56 8.56 -2.77 -22.54
CA LEU A 56 8.98 -1.37 -22.54
C LEU A 56 10.17 -1.16 -23.48
N VAL A 57 11.17 -2.04 -23.40
CA VAL A 57 12.37 -1.99 -24.25
C VAL A 57 12.00 -2.21 -25.73
N GLU A 58 11.10 -3.15 -26.03
CA GLU A 58 10.56 -3.36 -27.39
C GLU A 58 9.84 -2.13 -27.96
N LYS A 59 9.25 -1.30 -27.10
CA LYS A 59 8.59 -0.04 -27.45
C LYS A 59 9.52 1.17 -27.37
N GLU A 60 10.84 0.94 -27.38
CA GLU A 60 11.88 1.98 -27.35
C GLU A 60 11.86 2.87 -26.10
N ILE A 61 11.31 2.37 -24.98
CA ILE A 61 11.39 3.04 -23.68
C ILE A 61 12.60 2.50 -22.91
N THR A 62 13.59 3.36 -22.68
CA THR A 62 14.77 3.03 -21.88
C THR A 62 14.38 2.79 -20.42
N VAL A 63 14.74 1.61 -19.89
CA VAL A 63 14.65 1.27 -18.46
C VAL A 63 16.06 1.34 -17.86
N ARG A 64 16.31 2.34 -17.01
CA ARG A 64 17.60 2.60 -16.34
C ARG A 64 17.86 1.64 -15.18
N ASP A 65 16.84 1.44 -14.34
CA ASP A 65 16.91 0.56 -13.19
C ASP A 65 15.50 0.13 -12.76
N ILE A 66 15.44 -0.97 -12.00
CA ILE A 66 14.21 -1.44 -11.36
C ILE A 66 14.44 -1.56 -9.86
N ARG A 67 13.52 -1.03 -9.05
CA ARG A 67 13.66 -0.95 -7.61
C ARG A 67 12.40 -1.42 -6.89
N LEU A 68 12.59 -2.13 -5.78
CA LEU A 68 11.54 -2.38 -4.80
C LEU A 68 11.53 -1.23 -3.79
N ASN A 69 10.37 -0.65 -3.51
CA ASN A 69 10.18 0.48 -2.61
C ASN A 69 9.17 0.15 -1.49
N GLY A 70 8.94 1.15 -0.64
CA GLY A 70 7.81 1.18 0.29
C GLY A 70 7.99 0.29 1.50
N SER A 71 6.86 -0.11 2.09
CA SER A 71 6.88 -0.95 3.30
C SER A 71 7.51 -2.32 3.05
N THR A 72 7.44 -2.83 1.81
CA THR A 72 8.04 -4.11 1.43
C THR A 72 9.57 -4.06 1.45
N ALA A 73 10.20 -3.00 0.95
CA ALA A 73 11.64 -2.82 1.06
C ALA A 73 12.11 -2.81 2.53
N SER A 74 11.36 -2.12 3.39
CA SER A 74 11.65 -2.04 4.82
C SER A 74 11.48 -3.40 5.52
N HIS A 75 10.49 -4.20 5.11
CA HIS A 75 10.28 -5.57 5.59
C HIS A 75 11.41 -6.52 5.19
N VAL A 76 11.92 -6.40 3.96
CA VAL A 76 13.08 -7.17 3.50
C VAL A 76 14.32 -6.86 4.35
N LEU A 77 14.51 -5.59 4.72
CA LEU A 77 15.63 -5.17 5.55
C LEU A 77 15.51 -5.61 7.02
N VAL A 78 14.29 -5.55 7.58
CA VAL A 78 13.99 -5.95 8.97
C VAL A 78 12.65 -6.70 9.05
N LYS A 79 12.73 -8.01 9.29
CA LYS A 79 11.59 -8.95 9.22
C LYS A 79 10.50 -8.73 10.29
N GLU A 80 10.86 -8.18 11.46
CA GLU A 80 9.99 -8.11 12.66
C GLU A 80 9.48 -6.70 13.02
N ASN A 81 9.42 -5.77 12.07
CA ASN A 81 9.09 -4.38 12.39
C ASN A 81 7.62 -4.06 12.71
N GLY A 82 6.80 -5.07 13.03
CA GLY A 82 5.39 -4.89 13.37
C GLY A 82 4.53 -4.39 12.20
N THR A 83 5.11 -4.20 11.01
CA THR A 83 4.42 -3.83 9.78
C THR A 83 4.42 -5.03 8.84
N SER A 84 3.28 -5.71 8.73
CA SER A 84 3.00 -6.56 7.57
C SER A 84 3.20 -5.70 6.31
N TYR A 85 3.97 -6.19 5.33
CA TYR A 85 4.11 -5.50 4.05
C TYR A 85 2.75 -5.55 3.34
N LYS A 86 2.19 -4.36 3.09
CA LYS A 86 0.87 -4.23 2.47
C LYS A 86 1.08 -4.21 0.96
N ASP A 87 1.54 -3.08 0.43
CA ASP A 87 1.70 -2.93 -1.02
C ASP A 87 3.08 -3.36 -1.51
N LEU A 88 3.09 -4.01 -2.68
CA LEU A 88 4.30 -4.30 -3.43
C LEU A 88 4.55 -3.13 -4.39
N ASP A 89 5.45 -2.23 -4.00
CA ASP A 89 5.78 -1.03 -4.75
C ASP A 89 7.01 -1.26 -5.63
N ILE A 90 6.82 -1.39 -6.94
CA ILE A 90 7.92 -1.52 -7.91
C ILE A 90 8.09 -0.21 -8.66
N ILE A 91 9.32 0.32 -8.64
CA ILE A 91 9.73 1.49 -9.39
C ILE A 91 10.54 1.04 -10.61
N PHE A 92 10.09 1.40 -11.79
CA PHE A 92 10.87 1.37 -13.03
C PHE A 92 11.43 2.78 -13.26
N GLY A 93 12.74 2.94 -13.14
CA GLY A 93 13.42 4.17 -13.57
C GLY A 93 13.45 4.20 -15.09
N VAL A 94 12.59 5.00 -15.71
CA VAL A 94 12.42 5.04 -17.17
C VAL A 94 12.70 6.41 -17.74
N GLU A 95 13.06 6.50 -19.01
CA GLU A 95 13.13 7.77 -19.73
C GLU A 95 11.79 8.03 -20.44
N LEU A 96 11.15 9.16 -20.13
CA LEU A 96 9.85 9.53 -20.69
C LEU A 96 9.91 10.92 -21.32
N PRO A 97 10.67 11.19 -22.39
CA PRO A 97 10.78 12.53 -22.98
C PRO A 97 9.46 13.07 -23.54
N LYS A 98 8.61 12.24 -24.13
CA LYS A 98 7.37 12.64 -24.84
C LYS A 98 6.11 12.35 -24.04
N GLN A 99 5.01 13.03 -24.37
CA GLN A 99 3.71 12.74 -23.73
C GLN A 99 3.15 11.38 -24.15
N GLU A 100 3.46 10.95 -25.37
CA GLU A 100 3.05 9.66 -25.95
C GLU A 100 3.62 8.47 -25.15
N ASP A 101 4.83 8.61 -24.60
CA ASP A 101 5.47 7.58 -23.79
C ASP A 101 4.61 7.15 -22.59
N PHE A 102 3.83 8.06 -22.00
CA PHE A 102 2.89 7.71 -20.93
C PHE A 102 1.76 6.80 -21.39
N GLN A 103 1.29 7.01 -22.63
CA GLN A 103 0.27 6.15 -23.24
C GLN A 103 0.87 4.79 -23.59
N ILE A 104 2.10 4.75 -24.11
CA ILE A 104 2.85 3.52 -24.37
C ILE A 104 3.02 2.71 -23.08
N VAL A 105 3.50 3.33 -21.98
CA VAL A 105 3.64 2.66 -20.67
C VAL A 105 2.32 2.05 -20.21
N LYS A 106 1.23 2.80 -20.35
CA LYS A 106 -0.11 2.32 -19.97
C LYS A 106 -0.53 1.13 -20.82
N GLU A 107 -0.38 1.20 -22.14
CA GLU A 107 -0.72 0.11 -23.05
C GLU A 107 0.12 -1.14 -22.77
N VAL A 108 1.44 -0.98 -22.62
CA VAL A 108 2.36 -2.06 -22.27
C VAL A 108 1.90 -2.81 -21.03
N VAL A 109 1.63 -2.10 -19.92
CA VAL A 109 1.20 -2.75 -18.68
C VAL A 109 -0.13 -3.47 -18.84
N LEU A 110 -1.12 -2.85 -19.50
CA LEU A 110 -2.43 -3.47 -19.72
C LEU A 110 -2.35 -4.70 -20.62
N ASP A 111 -1.50 -4.65 -21.63
CA ASP A 111 -1.25 -5.77 -22.52
C ASP A 111 -0.48 -6.87 -21.78
N CYS A 112 0.43 -6.56 -20.85
CA CYS A 112 1.11 -7.57 -20.03
C CYS A 112 0.11 -8.35 -19.18
N LEU A 113 -0.92 -7.69 -18.65
CA LEU A 113 -1.97 -8.37 -17.87
C LEU A 113 -2.73 -9.42 -18.68
N LEU A 114 -2.82 -9.25 -20.01
CA LEU A 114 -3.48 -10.25 -20.88
C LEU A 114 -2.72 -11.58 -20.90
N ASP A 115 -1.41 -11.56 -20.71
CA ASP A 115 -0.58 -12.77 -20.72
C ASP A 115 -0.91 -13.67 -19.52
N PHE A 116 -1.20 -13.06 -18.38
CA PHE A 116 -1.52 -13.74 -17.12
C PHE A 116 -2.96 -14.27 -17.06
N LEU A 117 -3.80 -13.99 -18.07
CA LEU A 117 -5.14 -14.59 -18.13
C LEU A 117 -5.07 -16.11 -18.29
N PRO A 118 -5.94 -16.87 -17.59
CA PRO A 118 -6.03 -18.32 -17.75
C PRO A 118 -6.24 -18.72 -19.21
N LYS A 119 -5.67 -19.87 -19.62
CA LYS A 119 -5.71 -20.37 -21.01
C LYS A 119 -7.13 -20.58 -21.56
N CYS A 120 -8.14 -20.74 -20.70
CA CYS A 120 -9.53 -20.92 -21.09
C CYS A 120 -10.25 -19.61 -21.48
N VAL A 121 -9.59 -18.45 -21.34
CA VAL A 121 -10.17 -17.14 -21.68
C VAL A 121 -9.85 -16.79 -23.13
N ASN A 122 -10.88 -16.47 -23.91
CA ASN A 122 -10.69 -15.93 -25.26
C ASN A 122 -10.13 -14.51 -25.18
N LYS A 123 -8.89 -14.33 -25.65
CA LYS A 123 -8.16 -13.05 -25.60
C LYS A 123 -8.51 -12.10 -26.75
N ASP A 124 -9.06 -12.61 -27.85
CA ASP A 124 -9.25 -11.85 -29.11
C ASP A 124 -10.24 -10.69 -28.99
N LYS A 125 -11.16 -10.76 -28.02
CA LYS A 125 -12.17 -9.71 -27.77
C LYS A 125 -11.82 -8.79 -26.61
N ILE A 126 -10.70 -9.03 -25.92
CA ILE A 126 -10.34 -8.27 -24.72
C ILE A 126 -9.47 -7.09 -25.13
N THR A 127 -9.96 -5.89 -24.83
CA THR A 127 -9.24 -4.64 -25.12
C THR A 127 -8.47 -4.16 -23.89
N ALA A 128 -7.47 -3.28 -24.10
CA ALA A 128 -6.77 -2.62 -23.02
C ALA A 128 -7.73 -1.84 -22.08
N LEU A 129 -8.80 -1.25 -22.62
CA LEU A 129 -9.82 -0.57 -21.81
C LEU A 129 -10.54 -1.56 -20.87
N THR A 130 -10.89 -2.73 -21.39
CA THR A 130 -11.48 -3.82 -20.59
C THR A 130 -10.56 -4.27 -19.46
N MET A 131 -9.26 -4.44 -19.75
CA MET A 131 -8.26 -4.82 -18.74
C MET A 131 -8.08 -3.75 -17.66
N LYS A 132 -8.09 -2.48 -18.08
CA LYS A 132 -8.04 -1.35 -17.15
C LYS A 132 -9.21 -1.41 -16.18
N ASP A 133 -10.44 -1.52 -16.69
CA ASP A 133 -11.64 -1.45 -15.84
C ASP A 133 -11.77 -2.69 -14.95
N ALA A 134 -11.26 -3.84 -15.40
CA ALA A 134 -11.26 -5.10 -14.65
C ALA A 134 -10.23 -5.15 -13.52
N TYR A 135 -8.97 -4.79 -13.77
CA TYR A 135 -7.86 -5.09 -12.84
C TYR A 135 -7.21 -3.87 -12.21
N VAL A 136 -7.38 -2.67 -12.80
CA VAL A 136 -6.68 -1.48 -12.33
C VAL A 136 -7.52 -0.74 -11.29
N GLN A 137 -6.96 -0.60 -10.10
CA GLN A 137 -7.60 0.12 -9.01
C GLN A 137 -7.39 1.63 -9.14
N LYS A 138 -6.18 2.05 -9.50
CA LYS A 138 -5.79 3.46 -9.58
C LYS A 138 -4.75 3.67 -10.68
N MET A 139 -4.92 4.72 -11.47
CA MET A 139 -3.91 5.22 -12.39
C MET A 139 -3.63 6.69 -12.09
N VAL A 140 -2.35 7.08 -12.12
CA VAL A 140 -1.93 8.47 -11.93
C VAL A 140 -0.89 8.82 -12.97
N LYS A 141 -1.06 9.96 -13.64
CA LYS A 141 -0.04 10.58 -14.49
C LYS A 141 0.38 11.91 -13.88
N VAL A 142 1.67 12.11 -13.66
CA VAL A 142 2.25 13.40 -13.27
C VAL A 142 3.28 13.79 -14.31
N SER A 143 3.08 14.98 -14.89
CA SER A 143 3.98 15.54 -15.90
C SER A 143 4.09 17.04 -15.69
N THR A 144 4.94 17.42 -14.74
CA THR A 144 5.32 18.81 -14.44
C THR A 144 6.77 19.04 -14.87
N GLU A 145 7.27 20.26 -14.67
CA GLU A 145 8.67 20.61 -14.95
C GLU A 145 9.67 19.80 -14.10
N HIS A 146 9.29 19.45 -12.87
CA HIS A 146 10.18 18.76 -11.92
C HIS A 146 9.81 17.29 -11.72
N ASP A 147 8.52 16.95 -11.81
CA ASP A 147 8.01 15.61 -11.55
C ASP A 147 7.43 15.01 -12.82
N ARG A 148 8.01 13.91 -13.28
CA ARG A 148 7.58 13.18 -14.46
C ARG A 148 7.53 11.69 -14.18
N TRP A 149 6.33 11.18 -13.91
CA TRP A 149 6.12 9.79 -13.53
C TRP A 149 4.68 9.33 -13.73
N SER A 150 4.51 8.01 -13.86
CA SER A 150 3.22 7.32 -13.97
C SER A 150 3.09 6.27 -12.88
N LEU A 151 1.88 5.96 -12.45
CA LEU A 151 1.59 4.89 -11.49
C LEU A 151 0.36 4.12 -11.92
N ILE A 152 0.44 2.79 -11.88
CA ILE A 152 -0.65 1.86 -12.11
C ILE A 152 -0.70 0.91 -10.92
N SER A 153 -1.78 0.98 -10.14
CA SER A 153 -2.01 0.14 -8.96
C SER A 153 -3.05 -0.92 -9.30
N LEU A 154 -2.67 -2.18 -9.11
CA LEU A 154 -3.47 -3.36 -9.43
C LEU A 154 -4.20 -3.85 -8.18
N SER A 155 -5.48 -4.19 -8.35
CA SER A 155 -6.38 -4.46 -7.23
C SER A 155 -6.06 -5.78 -6.53
N ASN A 156 -5.90 -5.73 -5.21
CA ASN A 156 -5.92 -6.92 -4.38
C ASN A 156 -6.88 -6.74 -3.20
N ASN A 157 -7.92 -7.58 -3.14
CA ASN A 157 -8.95 -7.48 -2.12
C ASN A 157 -8.44 -7.79 -0.70
N SER A 158 -7.24 -8.38 -0.58
CA SER A 158 -6.56 -8.59 0.71
C SER A 158 -5.77 -7.37 1.20
N GLY A 159 -5.72 -6.28 0.43
CA GLY A 159 -4.96 -5.08 0.78
C GLY A 159 -3.49 -5.12 0.38
N LYS A 160 -3.04 -6.18 -0.30
CA LYS A 160 -1.69 -6.28 -0.86
C LYS A 160 -1.65 -5.85 -2.33
N ASN A 161 -1.78 -4.55 -2.59
CA ASN A 161 -1.84 -4.08 -3.99
C ASN A 161 -0.47 -4.19 -4.64
N VAL A 162 -0.46 -4.37 -5.96
CA VAL A 162 0.78 -4.31 -6.75
C VAL A 162 0.83 -2.96 -7.43
N GLU A 163 1.77 -2.11 -7.03
CA GLU A 163 1.93 -0.77 -7.60
C GLU A 163 3.14 -0.75 -8.55
N LEU A 164 2.87 -0.54 -9.83
CA LEU A 164 3.90 -0.35 -10.85
C LEU A 164 4.06 1.15 -11.11
N LYS A 165 5.23 1.69 -10.76
CA LYS A 165 5.52 3.11 -10.83
C LYS A 165 6.66 3.36 -11.83
N PHE A 166 6.41 4.20 -12.82
CA PHE A 166 7.33 4.49 -13.91
C PHE A 166 7.87 5.91 -13.73
N VAL A 167 9.13 6.05 -13.33
CA VAL A 167 9.71 7.31 -12.85
C VAL A 167 10.81 7.79 -13.78
N ASN A 168 10.58 8.93 -14.43
CA ASN A 168 11.61 9.69 -15.12
C ASN A 168 12.29 10.69 -14.19
N SER A 169 11.49 11.50 -13.49
CA SER A 169 11.95 12.39 -12.43
C SER A 169 10.94 12.47 -11.30
N MET A 170 11.43 12.48 -10.06
CA MET A 170 10.59 12.63 -8.87
C MET A 170 11.36 13.36 -7.79
N ARG A 171 10.84 14.51 -7.39
CA ARG A 171 11.44 15.33 -6.34
C ARG A 171 11.32 14.66 -4.96
N ARG A 172 10.17 14.01 -4.71
CA ARG A 172 9.78 13.51 -3.38
C ARG A 172 9.76 12.01 -3.35
N GLN A 173 10.85 11.44 -2.87
CA GLN A 173 11.08 10.00 -2.92
C GLN A 173 10.84 9.29 -1.58
N PHE A 174 10.70 10.05 -0.49
CA PHE A 174 10.38 9.54 0.84
C PHE A 174 9.62 10.61 1.66
N GLU A 175 8.96 10.18 2.73
CA GLU A 175 8.32 11.09 3.70
C GLU A 175 9.04 11.02 5.05
N PHE A 176 9.34 9.82 5.54
CA PHE A 176 10.13 9.55 6.73
C PHE A 176 11.31 8.62 6.39
N SER A 177 12.27 8.54 7.30
CA SER A 177 13.44 7.66 7.14
C SER A 177 13.06 6.19 7.04
N VAL A 178 12.05 5.76 7.80
CA VAL A 178 11.61 4.35 7.89
C VAL A 178 10.99 3.81 6.60
N ASP A 179 10.58 4.67 5.67
CA ASP A 179 10.01 4.31 4.36
C ASP A 179 10.87 4.78 3.19
N SER A 180 12.13 5.14 3.45
CA SER A 180 13.03 5.73 2.45
C SER A 180 13.86 4.72 1.65
N PHE A 181 13.71 3.42 1.93
CA PHE A 181 14.55 2.38 1.36
C PHE A 181 14.08 1.95 -0.02
N GLN A 182 15.03 1.85 -0.94
CA GLN A 182 14.84 1.28 -2.27
C GLN A 182 15.86 0.18 -2.52
N ILE A 183 15.42 -1.00 -2.93
CA ILE A 183 16.32 -2.13 -3.22
C ILE A 183 16.43 -2.28 -4.73
N ILE A 184 17.64 -2.22 -5.27
CA ILE A 184 17.90 -2.36 -6.71
C ILE A 184 17.75 -3.83 -7.10
N LEU A 185 16.89 -4.10 -8.08
CA LEU A 185 16.48 -5.46 -8.46
C LEU A 185 17.20 -6.00 -9.69
N ASP A 186 17.97 -5.19 -10.42
CA ASP A 186 18.49 -5.59 -11.73
C ASP A 186 19.32 -6.88 -11.67
N HIS A 187 20.29 -6.98 -10.75
CA HIS A 187 21.12 -8.18 -10.61
C HIS A 187 20.31 -9.44 -10.24
N ILE A 188 19.32 -9.34 -9.36
CA ILE A 188 18.53 -10.51 -8.95
C ILE A 188 17.59 -10.94 -10.08
N LEU A 189 17.04 -9.99 -10.85
CA LEU A 189 16.21 -10.28 -12.01
C LEU A 189 17.01 -10.91 -13.15
N GLU A 190 18.23 -10.43 -13.40
CA GLU A 190 19.17 -11.04 -14.36
C GLU A 190 19.46 -12.50 -14.00
N SER A 191 19.71 -12.80 -12.72
CA SER A 191 19.96 -14.17 -12.27
C SER A 191 18.78 -15.13 -12.51
N TYR A 192 17.54 -14.64 -12.42
CA TYR A 192 16.36 -15.45 -12.76
C TYR A 192 16.30 -15.75 -14.25
N GLN A 193 16.66 -14.78 -15.11
CA GLN A 193 16.67 -14.97 -16.56
C GLN A 193 17.72 -16.00 -16.98
N ASP A 194 18.92 -15.90 -16.42
CA ASP A 194 20.00 -16.86 -16.72
C ASP A 194 19.60 -18.27 -16.27
N SER A 195 19.04 -18.40 -15.05
CA SER A 195 18.52 -19.66 -14.54
C SER A 195 17.42 -20.25 -15.44
N GLU A 196 16.48 -19.43 -15.92
CA GLU A 196 15.38 -19.88 -16.79
C GLU A 196 15.89 -20.27 -18.19
N ARG A 197 16.86 -19.54 -18.75
CA ARG A 197 17.53 -19.88 -20.01
C ARG A 197 18.30 -21.19 -19.92
N GLU A 198 19.02 -21.41 -18.84
CA GLU A 198 19.73 -22.66 -18.58
C GLU A 198 18.78 -23.84 -18.46
N MET A 199 17.70 -23.70 -17.67
CA MET A 199 16.68 -24.75 -17.56
C MET A 199 16.00 -25.05 -18.91
N ALA A 200 15.72 -24.02 -19.71
CA ALA A 200 15.15 -24.20 -21.05
C ALA A 200 16.13 -24.90 -22.00
N ALA A 201 17.43 -24.58 -21.94
CA ALA A 201 18.46 -25.24 -22.72
C ALA A 201 18.61 -26.71 -22.31
N MET A 202 18.67 -27.01 -21.01
CA MET A 202 18.71 -28.38 -20.49
C MET A 202 17.47 -29.19 -20.90
N ALA A 203 16.28 -28.58 -20.86
CA ALA A 203 15.04 -29.23 -21.30
C ALA A 203 15.03 -29.54 -22.80
N LYS A 204 15.56 -28.63 -23.65
CA LYS A 204 15.74 -28.88 -25.08
C LYS A 204 16.73 -30.02 -25.33
N THR A 205 17.86 -30.01 -24.63
CA THR A 205 18.87 -31.09 -24.72
C THR A 205 18.29 -32.42 -24.27
N LYS A 206 17.51 -32.45 -23.18
CA LYS A 206 16.83 -33.66 -22.71
C LYS A 206 15.83 -34.18 -23.74
N LYS A 207 14.99 -33.31 -24.32
CA LYS A 207 14.05 -33.69 -25.40
C LYS A 207 14.78 -34.22 -26.63
N LEU A 208 15.91 -33.61 -27.01
CA LEU A 208 16.72 -34.10 -28.13
C LEU A 208 17.35 -35.46 -27.84
N LEU A 209 17.86 -35.68 -26.62
CA LEU A 209 18.40 -36.97 -26.19
C LEU A 209 17.31 -38.05 -26.11
N GLU A 210 16.09 -37.68 -25.72
CA GLU A 210 14.94 -38.59 -25.67
C GLU A 210 14.50 -38.99 -27.09
N GLN A 211 14.46 -38.03 -28.02
CA GLN A 211 14.23 -38.30 -29.46
C GLN A 211 15.35 -39.17 -30.08
N ILE A 212 16.61 -38.96 -29.70
CA ILE A 212 17.73 -39.80 -30.15
C ILE A 212 17.62 -41.23 -29.58
N LYS A 213 17.18 -41.37 -28.31
CA LYS A 213 16.93 -42.68 -27.68
C LYS A 213 15.73 -43.42 -28.29
N GLU A 214 14.68 -42.70 -28.70
CA GLU A 214 13.54 -43.27 -29.44
C GLU A 214 13.94 -43.70 -30.86
N THR A 215 14.94 -43.05 -31.46
CA THR A 215 15.49 -43.44 -32.76
C THR A 215 16.51 -44.60 -32.65
N GLN A 216 17.05 -44.84 -31.45
CA GLN A 216 18.01 -45.91 -31.15
C GLN A 216 17.45 -46.89 -30.11
N THR A 217 16.30 -47.50 -30.38
CA THR A 217 15.91 -48.78 -29.74
C THR A 217 15.80 -49.89 -30.78
N LYS A 218 16.96 -50.39 -31.21
CA LYS A 218 17.25 -51.82 -31.13
C LYS A 218 18.58 -51.99 -30.39
N ASP A 219 18.47 -52.74 -29.30
CA ASP A 219 19.52 -53.37 -28.49
C ASP A 219 20.15 -52.63 -27.30
N LYS A 220 19.80 -53.21 -26.14
CA LYS A 220 20.51 -53.37 -24.85
C LYS A 220 20.21 -52.38 -23.73
N GLU A 221 19.49 -52.95 -22.77
CA GLU A 221 19.41 -52.57 -21.36
C GLU A 221 20.82 -52.38 -20.76
N LEU A 222 21.05 -51.22 -20.15
CA LEU A 222 21.80 -51.18 -18.90
C LEU A 222 21.39 -49.96 -18.07
N GLN A 223 21.24 -50.23 -16.78
CA GLN A 223 20.78 -49.38 -15.70
C GLN A 223 21.55 -48.06 -15.62
N ALA A 224 20.81 -46.95 -15.45
CA ALA A 224 21.36 -45.70 -14.95
C ALA A 224 20.51 -45.23 -13.76
N GLN A 225 21.12 -45.28 -12.58
CA GLN A 225 20.61 -44.67 -11.36
C GLN A 225 20.44 -43.16 -11.57
N ASP A 226 19.21 -42.69 -11.46
CA ASP A 226 18.89 -41.26 -11.52
C ASP A 226 19.25 -40.61 -10.18
N LYS A 227 20.40 -39.92 -10.16
CA LYS A 227 20.77 -39.02 -9.07
C LYS A 227 19.91 -37.75 -9.22
N THR A 228 18.96 -37.60 -8.32
CA THR A 228 18.27 -36.34 -8.04
C THR A 228 19.25 -35.20 -7.81
N LEU A 229 19.42 -34.29 -8.78
CA LEU A 229 19.97 -32.96 -8.53
C LEU A 229 19.55 -31.95 -9.61
N PRO A 230 18.63 -31.02 -9.28
CA PRO A 230 18.80 -29.63 -9.74
C PRO A 230 18.69 -28.60 -8.60
N ALA A 231 18.13 -28.96 -7.44
CA ALA A 231 17.81 -27.98 -6.39
C ALA A 231 19.03 -27.48 -5.58
N GLN A 232 20.17 -28.18 -5.63
CA GLN A 232 21.38 -27.79 -4.89
C GLN A 232 22.24 -26.77 -5.66
N THR A 233 22.22 -26.79 -7.00
CA THR A 233 23.00 -25.85 -7.83
C THR A 233 22.38 -24.45 -7.84
N GLN A 234 21.05 -24.34 -7.99
CA GLN A 234 20.32 -23.06 -7.94
C GLN A 234 20.51 -22.29 -6.62
N ARG A 235 20.64 -23.02 -5.48
CA ARG A 235 20.85 -22.39 -4.17
C ARG A 235 22.26 -21.85 -3.95
N SER A 236 23.25 -22.31 -4.72
CA SER A 236 24.66 -21.93 -4.53
C SER A 236 24.99 -20.60 -5.19
N GLU A 237 24.36 -20.27 -6.32
CA GLU A 237 24.63 -19.03 -7.07
C GLU A 237 24.00 -17.80 -6.42
N LEU A 238 22.82 -17.96 -5.82
CA LEU A 238 22.12 -16.89 -5.11
C LEU A 238 22.91 -16.36 -3.89
N LEU A 239 23.83 -17.16 -3.34
CA LEU A 239 24.72 -16.78 -2.24
C LEU A 239 25.85 -15.83 -2.68
N SER A 240 26.12 -15.74 -3.98
CA SER A 240 27.15 -14.86 -4.55
C SER A 240 26.61 -13.53 -5.09
N LEU A 241 25.29 -13.38 -5.11
CA LEU A 241 24.65 -12.24 -5.74
C LEU A 241 24.72 -11.00 -4.85
N THR A 242 25.33 -9.94 -5.36
CA THR A 242 25.42 -8.66 -4.65
C THR A 242 24.19 -7.82 -4.97
N VAL A 243 23.22 -7.80 -4.05
CA VAL A 243 22.07 -6.90 -4.11
C VAL A 243 22.36 -5.65 -3.29
N VAL A 244 22.05 -4.47 -3.84
CA VAL A 244 22.32 -3.18 -3.20
C VAL A 244 20.99 -2.50 -2.86
N ALA A 245 20.89 -1.95 -1.65
CA ALA A 245 19.84 -1.03 -1.26
C ALA A 245 20.38 0.40 -1.19
N GLU A 246 19.51 1.36 -1.49
CA GLU A 246 19.72 2.80 -1.35
C GLU A 246 18.74 3.39 -0.34
N SER A 247 19.20 4.30 0.51
CA SER A 247 18.33 5.11 1.36
C SER A 247 18.14 6.50 0.74
N MET A 248 16.90 6.83 0.37
CA MET A 248 16.55 8.15 -0.13
C MET A 248 16.59 9.23 0.95
N TYR A 249 16.64 8.84 2.22
CA TYR A 249 16.81 9.74 3.36
C TYR A 249 18.23 10.33 3.43
N GLY A 250 19.22 9.67 2.83
CA GLY A 250 20.63 10.10 2.82
C GLY A 250 21.51 9.01 3.41
N ASP A 251 21.79 9.05 4.72
CA ASP A 251 22.65 8.03 5.35
C ASP A 251 21.87 6.73 5.61
N PHE A 252 22.34 5.63 5.03
CA PHE A 252 21.65 4.34 5.09
C PHE A 252 21.65 3.75 6.49
N GLU A 253 22.79 3.77 7.19
CA GLU A 253 22.90 3.20 8.53
C GLU A 253 22.04 3.99 9.52
N GLN A 254 21.99 5.33 9.38
CA GLN A 254 21.09 6.14 10.20
C GLN A 254 19.62 5.79 9.96
N ALA A 255 19.20 5.65 8.70
CA ALA A 255 17.82 5.24 8.40
C ALA A 255 17.53 3.83 8.94
N MET A 256 18.51 2.92 8.87
CA MET A 256 18.41 1.57 9.40
C MET A 256 18.25 1.56 10.92
N ASP A 257 18.98 2.42 11.63
CA ASP A 257 18.82 2.59 13.08
C ASP A 257 17.43 3.10 13.43
N HIS A 258 16.92 4.10 12.67
CA HIS A 258 15.54 4.54 12.85
C HIS A 258 14.54 3.40 12.62
N LEU A 259 14.79 2.56 11.63
CA LEU A 259 13.94 1.41 11.33
C LEU A 259 14.00 0.34 12.45
N ARG A 260 15.18 0.05 13.02
CA ARG A 260 15.37 -0.93 14.11
C ARG A 260 14.79 -0.46 15.45
N TYR A 261 15.01 0.81 15.80
CA TYR A 261 14.57 1.39 17.07
C TYR A 261 13.18 2.05 16.99
N ARG A 262 12.47 1.86 15.86
CA ARG A 262 11.14 2.42 15.59
C ARG A 262 11.09 3.94 15.80
N LEU A 263 12.03 4.66 15.21
CA LEU A 263 12.15 6.11 15.31
C LEU A 263 11.55 6.82 14.09
N ILE A 264 10.83 7.92 14.33
CA ILE A 264 10.27 8.79 13.30
C ILE A 264 11.21 9.98 13.12
N ALA A 265 11.79 10.09 11.93
CA ALA A 265 12.63 11.22 11.55
C ALA A 265 12.44 11.56 10.06
N THR A 266 12.56 12.84 9.72
CA THR A 266 12.56 13.35 8.35
C THR A 266 13.59 14.48 8.22
N ARG A 267 14.24 14.59 7.07
CA ARG A 267 15.22 15.66 6.77
C ARG A 267 14.64 16.77 5.89
N LYS A 268 13.49 16.51 5.25
CA LYS A 268 12.85 17.42 4.27
C LYS A 268 11.39 17.69 4.65
N PRO A 269 11.15 18.33 5.82
CA PRO A 269 9.78 18.64 6.26
C PRO A 269 9.01 19.42 5.19
N GLU A 270 9.67 20.30 4.44
CA GLU A 270 9.09 21.12 3.37
C GLU A 270 8.47 20.33 2.21
N GLU A 271 8.89 19.07 2.02
CA GLU A 271 8.40 18.21 0.95
C GLU A 271 7.17 17.38 1.35
N ILE A 272 6.86 17.31 2.65
CA ILE A 272 5.70 16.60 3.18
C ILE A 272 4.39 17.30 2.74
N ARG A 273 3.41 16.51 2.27
CA ARG A 273 2.04 16.95 1.96
C ARG A 273 1.08 16.60 3.10
N GLY A 274 -0.19 17.00 2.98
CA GLY A 274 -1.22 16.71 3.97
C GLY A 274 -1.35 15.23 4.32
N GLY A 275 -1.09 14.31 3.37
CA GLY A 275 -1.05 12.87 3.63
C GLY A 275 0.00 12.43 4.65
N GLY A 276 1.07 13.22 4.85
CA GLY A 276 2.11 12.93 5.83
C GLY A 276 1.61 12.92 7.27
N LEU A 277 0.59 13.73 7.60
CA LEU A 277 -0.05 13.70 8.92
C LEU A 277 -0.73 12.35 9.19
N LEU A 278 -1.39 11.79 8.17
CA LEU A 278 -2.06 10.49 8.25
C LEU A 278 -1.03 9.38 8.46
N LYS A 279 0.06 9.41 7.69
CA LYS A 279 1.15 8.44 7.85
C LYS A 279 1.87 8.57 9.19
N TYR A 280 2.13 9.79 9.65
CA TYR A 280 2.69 10.03 10.98
C TYR A 280 1.82 9.43 12.09
N SER A 281 0.51 9.66 12.03
CA SER A 281 -0.43 9.09 13.01
C SER A 281 -0.46 7.56 12.96
N ASN A 282 -0.27 6.96 11.78
CA ASN A 282 -0.18 5.51 11.62
C ASN A 282 1.12 4.96 12.24
N LEU A 283 2.25 5.64 12.04
CA LEU A 283 3.52 5.28 12.68
C LEU A 283 3.40 5.31 14.21
N LEU A 284 2.73 6.32 14.78
CA LEU A 284 2.52 6.41 16.22
C LEU A 284 1.71 5.23 16.78
N VAL A 285 0.62 4.81 16.11
CA VAL A 285 -0.17 3.63 16.53
C VAL A 285 0.61 2.32 16.41
N ARG A 286 1.63 2.29 15.55
CA ARG A 286 2.54 1.16 15.39
C ARG A 286 3.73 1.20 16.35
N GLU A 287 3.62 1.98 17.42
CA GLU A 287 4.63 2.13 18.48
C GLU A 287 5.95 2.76 17.99
N PHE A 288 5.91 3.51 16.89
CA PHE A 288 7.05 4.35 16.52
C PHE A 288 7.07 5.63 17.33
N LYS A 289 8.26 6.07 17.71
CA LYS A 289 8.48 7.25 18.55
C LYS A 289 9.28 8.31 17.80
N PRO A 290 9.04 9.60 18.03
CA PRO A 290 9.88 10.64 17.42
C PRO A 290 11.34 10.49 17.84
N ALA A 291 12.28 10.65 16.91
CA ALA A 291 13.71 10.62 17.23
C ALA A 291 14.13 11.79 18.14
N CYS A 292 13.40 12.92 18.05
CA CYS A 292 13.65 14.12 18.84
C CYS A 292 12.33 14.82 19.24
N GLU A 293 12.09 14.98 20.54
CA GLU A 293 10.86 15.58 21.07
C GLU A 293 10.71 17.09 20.76
N THR A 294 11.82 17.81 20.60
CA THR A 294 11.76 19.24 20.26
C THR A 294 11.45 19.48 18.78
N GLU A 295 12.05 18.68 17.90
CA GLU A 295 11.84 18.79 16.45
C GLU A 295 10.43 18.32 16.07
N ILE A 296 9.90 17.29 16.74
CA ILE A 296 8.60 16.74 16.38
C ILE A 296 7.45 17.72 16.59
N LYS A 297 7.49 18.58 17.62
CA LYS A 297 6.46 19.61 17.82
C LYS A 297 6.45 20.65 16.70
N THR A 298 7.59 20.90 16.07
CA THR A 298 7.65 21.76 14.88
C THR A 298 7.13 21.02 13.65
N LEU A 299 7.49 19.75 13.51
CA LEU A 299 7.02 18.91 12.41
C LEU A 299 5.50 18.66 12.45
N GLU A 300 4.92 18.39 13.62
CA GLU A 300 3.48 18.21 13.80
C GLU A 300 2.71 19.48 13.40
N ARG A 301 3.17 20.66 13.83
CA ARG A 301 2.58 21.94 13.41
C ARG A 301 2.62 22.10 11.89
N TYR A 302 3.74 21.74 11.26
CA TYR A 302 3.88 21.78 9.81
C TYR A 302 2.92 20.80 9.12
N MET A 303 2.87 19.55 9.57
CA MET A 303 1.99 18.50 9.01
C MET A 303 0.51 18.86 9.16
N CYS A 304 0.10 19.39 10.32
CA CYS A 304 -1.26 19.89 10.53
C CYS A 304 -1.58 21.05 9.59
N SER A 305 -0.71 22.07 9.50
CA SER A 305 -0.91 23.19 8.57
C SER A 305 -1.03 22.71 7.12
N ARG A 306 -0.14 21.81 6.68
CA ARG A 306 -0.16 21.25 5.34
C ARG A 306 -1.41 20.41 5.06
N PHE A 307 -1.91 19.68 6.06
CA PHE A 307 -3.17 18.93 5.96
C PHE A 307 -4.36 19.83 5.67
N PHE A 308 -4.49 20.95 6.39
CA PHE A 308 -5.57 21.91 6.15
C PHE A 308 -5.41 22.69 4.84
N ILE A 309 -4.17 22.97 4.41
CA ILE A 309 -3.90 23.62 3.11
C ILE A 309 -4.26 22.68 1.94
N ASP A 310 -3.84 21.42 2.03
CA ASP A 310 -4.07 20.45 0.95
C ASP A 310 -5.52 19.93 0.95
N PHE A 311 -6.22 19.93 2.10
CA PHE A 311 -7.61 19.48 2.26
C PHE A 311 -8.43 20.51 3.07
N PRO A 312 -8.84 21.64 2.48
CA PRO A 312 -9.52 22.71 3.20
C PRO A 312 -10.96 22.36 3.62
N ASP A 313 -11.64 21.49 2.86
CA ASP A 313 -13.03 21.10 3.11
C ASP A 313 -13.14 19.86 4.01
N VAL A 314 -14.06 19.89 4.97
CA VAL A 314 -14.27 18.78 5.92
C VAL A 314 -14.73 17.49 5.25
N ASN A 315 -15.50 17.56 4.16
CA ASN A 315 -15.95 16.36 3.44
C ASN A 315 -14.79 15.75 2.63
N GLU A 316 -13.87 16.57 2.12
CA GLU A 316 -12.63 16.07 1.53
C GLU A 316 -11.76 15.40 2.59
N GLN A 317 -11.57 16.02 3.75
CA GLN A 317 -10.84 15.43 4.88
C GLN A 317 -11.46 14.08 5.29
N GLN A 318 -12.79 14.00 5.41
CA GLN A 318 -13.50 12.76 5.72
C GLN A 318 -13.20 11.68 4.68
N ARG A 319 -13.38 11.98 3.38
CA ARG A 319 -13.11 11.02 2.29
C ARG A 319 -11.67 10.53 2.30
N LYS A 320 -10.70 11.43 2.59
CA LYS A 320 -9.28 11.05 2.69
C LYS A 320 -9.01 10.14 3.88
N ILE A 321 -9.55 10.45 5.05
CA ILE A 321 -9.38 9.65 6.27
C ILE A 321 -10.05 8.28 6.11
N GLU A 322 -11.29 8.23 5.61
CA GLU A 322 -11.99 6.97 5.32
C GLU A 322 -11.24 6.12 4.29
N SER A 323 -10.75 6.73 3.22
CA SER A 323 -9.92 6.02 2.24
C SER A 323 -8.62 5.51 2.85
N TYR A 324 -7.99 6.28 3.74
CA TYR A 324 -6.77 5.87 4.42
C TYR A 324 -7.03 4.66 5.31
N LEU A 325 -8.12 4.69 6.10
CA LEU A 325 -8.56 3.58 6.96
C LEU A 325 -8.83 2.30 6.16
N ARG A 326 -9.57 2.41 5.05
CA ARG A 326 -9.88 1.25 4.19
C ARG A 326 -8.63 0.62 3.58
N ASN A 327 -7.61 1.42 3.26
CA ASN A 327 -6.40 0.89 2.62
C ASN A 327 -5.38 0.37 3.64
N HIS A 328 -5.22 1.05 4.79
CA HIS A 328 -4.14 0.75 5.73
C HIS A 328 -4.56 -0.10 6.93
N PHE A 329 -5.84 -0.40 7.13
CA PHE A 329 -6.32 -1.16 8.30
C PHE A 329 -7.15 -2.40 7.92
N ILE A 330 -6.89 -2.96 6.74
CA ILE A 330 -7.51 -4.22 6.29
C ILE A 330 -7.10 -5.34 7.25
N GLY A 331 -8.08 -6.01 7.87
CA GLY A 331 -7.86 -7.04 8.89
C GLY A 331 -7.47 -6.52 10.28
N GLU A 332 -7.30 -5.20 10.44
CA GLU A 332 -6.88 -4.55 11.70
C GLU A 332 -7.98 -3.59 12.20
N GLU A 333 -9.22 -4.05 12.22
CA GLU A 333 -10.38 -3.20 12.56
C GLU A 333 -10.22 -2.52 13.93
N LYS A 334 -9.77 -3.26 14.95
CA LYS A 334 -9.58 -2.74 16.32
C LYS A 334 -8.65 -1.52 16.36
N SER A 335 -7.58 -1.54 15.56
CA SER A 335 -6.58 -0.46 15.50
C SER A 335 -7.11 0.82 14.82
N LYS A 336 -8.24 0.77 14.09
CA LYS A 336 -8.83 1.96 13.46
C LYS A 336 -9.25 3.01 14.49
N TYR A 337 -9.77 2.57 15.64
CA TYR A 337 -10.16 3.49 16.72
C TYR A 337 -8.92 4.19 17.30
N ASP A 338 -7.89 3.44 17.64
CA ASP A 338 -6.65 3.97 18.20
C ASP A 338 -5.97 4.96 17.25
N TYR A 339 -6.02 4.68 15.93
CA TYR A 339 -5.57 5.59 14.89
C TYR A 339 -6.36 6.89 14.84
N LEU A 340 -7.69 6.82 14.84
CA LEU A 340 -8.54 8.01 14.83
C LEU A 340 -8.31 8.87 16.09
N MET A 341 -8.17 8.23 17.25
CA MET A 341 -7.89 8.94 18.50
C MET A 341 -6.49 9.55 18.52
N THR A 342 -5.50 8.88 17.96
CA THR A 342 -4.15 9.41 17.79
C THR A 342 -4.14 10.61 16.85
N LEU A 343 -4.79 10.51 15.68
CA LEU A 343 -4.93 11.61 14.73
C LEU A 343 -5.65 12.81 15.37
N ARG A 344 -6.74 12.56 16.10
CA ARG A 344 -7.48 13.58 16.86
C ARG A 344 -6.59 14.30 17.87
N ARG A 345 -5.76 13.54 18.60
CA ARG A 345 -4.83 14.10 19.61
C ARG A 345 -3.79 15.01 18.95
N VAL A 346 -3.14 14.55 17.88
CA VAL A 346 -2.12 15.34 17.16
C VAL A 346 -2.73 16.62 16.59
N ILE A 347 -3.90 16.57 15.97
CA ILE A 347 -4.60 17.76 15.46
C ILE A 347 -4.97 18.72 16.60
N ASN A 348 -5.45 18.21 17.73
CA ASN A 348 -5.85 19.04 18.85
C ASN A 348 -4.67 19.79 19.49
N GLU A 349 -3.54 19.09 19.70
CA GLU A 349 -2.33 19.65 20.34
C GLU A 349 -1.55 20.58 19.41
N SER A 350 -1.45 20.25 18.13
CA SER A 350 -0.45 20.85 17.22
C SER A 350 -1.04 21.77 16.15
N THR A 351 -2.36 21.98 16.15
CA THR A 351 -2.99 23.00 15.28
C THR A 351 -2.91 24.39 15.91
N VAL A 352 -2.36 25.35 15.17
CA VAL A 352 -2.20 26.75 15.58
C VAL A 352 -3.56 27.46 15.73
N CYS A 353 -3.67 28.40 16.67
CA CYS A 353 -4.91 29.07 17.08
C CYS A 353 -5.71 29.77 15.95
N LEU A 354 -5.07 30.11 14.83
CA LEU A 354 -5.69 30.81 13.71
C LEU A 354 -6.73 29.96 12.95
N MET A 355 -6.80 28.65 13.20
CA MET A 355 -7.73 27.72 12.53
C MET A 355 -8.70 27.08 13.52
N GLY A 356 -9.23 27.87 14.47
CA GLY A 356 -10.04 27.34 15.58
C GLY A 356 -11.37 26.73 15.14
N HIS A 357 -12.00 27.24 14.08
CA HIS A 357 -13.28 26.72 13.58
C HIS A 357 -13.07 25.42 12.81
N GLU A 358 -12.15 25.43 11.85
CA GLU A 358 -11.73 24.30 11.03
C GLU A 358 -11.25 23.15 11.93
N ARG A 359 -10.41 23.46 12.93
CA ARG A 359 -9.97 22.49 13.92
C ARG A 359 -11.15 21.82 14.63
N ARG A 360 -12.14 22.58 15.10
CA ARG A 360 -13.31 21.99 15.78
C ARG A 360 -14.15 21.13 14.83
N GLN A 361 -14.35 21.57 13.59
CA GLN A 361 -15.07 20.78 12.58
C GLN A 361 -14.37 19.43 12.32
N THR A 362 -13.06 19.46 12.08
CA THR A 362 -12.27 18.24 11.86
C THR A 362 -12.26 17.33 13.09
N LEU A 363 -12.04 17.88 14.30
CA LEU A 363 -12.07 17.08 15.53
C LEU A 363 -13.44 16.42 15.77
N ASN A 364 -14.53 17.13 15.50
CA ASN A 364 -15.88 16.58 15.60
C ASN A 364 -16.10 15.48 14.56
N MET A 365 -15.70 15.71 13.30
CA MET A 365 -15.78 14.72 12.24
C MET A 365 -14.98 13.44 12.60
N ILE A 366 -13.76 13.58 13.13
CA ILE A 366 -12.95 12.42 13.57
C ILE A 366 -13.65 11.67 14.70
N THR A 367 -14.25 12.40 15.64
CA THR A 367 -14.99 11.80 16.76
C THR A 367 -16.19 10.98 16.28
N ILE A 368 -16.95 11.50 15.31
CA ILE A 368 -18.08 10.77 14.70
C ILE A 368 -17.59 9.51 13.98
N LEU A 369 -16.49 9.60 13.22
CA LEU A 369 -15.88 8.42 12.57
C LEU A 369 -15.44 7.37 13.60
N ALA A 370 -14.83 7.80 14.71
CA ALA A 370 -14.39 6.89 15.78
C ALA A 370 -15.57 6.17 16.45
N LEU A 371 -16.67 6.88 16.70
CA LEU A 371 -17.91 6.29 17.24
C LEU A 371 -18.53 5.29 16.25
N LYS A 372 -18.51 5.60 14.95
CA LYS A 372 -18.98 4.67 13.91
C LYS A 372 -18.16 3.38 13.90
N VAL A 373 -16.83 3.47 13.96
CA VAL A 373 -15.94 2.31 14.04
C VAL A 373 -16.23 1.47 15.30
N LEU A 374 -16.47 2.09 16.45
CA LEU A 374 -16.85 1.37 17.68
C LEU A 374 -18.21 0.67 17.56
N GLY A 375 -19.18 1.32 16.90
CA GLY A 375 -20.50 0.74 16.64
C GLY A 375 -20.43 -0.46 15.70
N GLU A 376 -19.65 -0.38 14.63
CA GLU A 376 -19.42 -1.49 13.68
C GLU A 376 -18.72 -2.68 14.35
N GLN A 377 -17.92 -2.44 15.38
CA GLN A 377 -17.24 -3.49 16.16
C GLN A 377 -18.12 -4.14 17.24
N ASN A 378 -19.40 -3.75 17.37
CA ASN A 378 -20.31 -4.17 18.45
C ASN A 378 -19.74 -3.93 19.87
N ILE A 379 -18.81 -2.98 20.04
CA ILE A 379 -18.28 -2.60 21.37
C ILE A 379 -19.29 -1.69 22.09
N ILE A 380 -20.12 -1.00 21.33
CA ILE A 380 -21.34 -0.36 21.86
C ILE A 380 -22.41 -1.46 21.86
N PRO A 381 -22.96 -1.85 23.02
CA PRO A 381 -23.93 -2.93 23.05
C PRO A 381 -25.16 -2.50 22.25
N ASN A 382 -25.56 -3.34 21.29
CA ASN A 382 -26.75 -3.14 20.48
C ASN A 382 -27.94 -2.82 21.41
N THR A 383 -28.52 -1.61 21.27
CA THR A 383 -29.57 -1.10 22.15
C THR A 383 -30.83 -1.97 22.13
N THR A 384 -30.97 -2.91 21.20
CA THR A 384 -32.06 -3.90 21.24
C THR A 384 -31.94 -4.89 22.38
N ASN A 385 -30.74 -5.09 22.95
CA ASN A 385 -30.47 -6.07 24.02
C ASN A 385 -29.89 -5.42 25.29
N VAL A 386 -29.90 -4.09 25.39
CA VAL A 386 -29.41 -3.36 26.58
C VAL A 386 -30.60 -3.00 27.46
N THR A 387 -30.73 -3.67 28.60
CA THR A 387 -31.63 -3.24 29.67
C THR A 387 -30.90 -2.20 30.53
N CYS A 388 -31.30 -0.93 30.42
CA CYS A 388 -30.78 0.13 31.28
C CYS A 388 -31.45 0.08 32.65
N TYR A 389 -30.68 -0.11 33.72
CA TYR A 389 -31.17 0.03 35.09
C TYR A 389 -31.13 1.51 35.49
N TYR A 390 -32.29 2.16 35.54
CA TYR A 390 -32.41 3.48 36.15
C TYR A 390 -32.81 3.31 37.60
N GLN A 391 -31.95 3.72 38.55
CA GLN A 391 -32.38 3.90 39.93
C GLN A 391 -33.16 5.22 40.01
N PRO A 392 -34.43 5.21 40.49
CA PRO A 392 -35.20 6.44 40.61
C PRO A 392 -34.52 7.41 41.57
N ALA A 393 -34.69 8.71 41.30
CA ALA A 393 -34.15 9.77 42.13
C ALA A 393 -34.67 9.62 43.59
N PRO A 394 -33.88 9.98 44.62
CA PRO A 394 -34.11 9.58 46.02
C PRO A 394 -35.43 10.02 46.67
N TYR A 395 -36.23 10.84 45.99
CA TYR A 395 -37.49 11.40 46.51
C TYR A 395 -38.75 10.71 45.95
N MET A 396 -38.62 9.70 45.07
CA MET A 396 -39.77 8.95 44.57
C MET A 396 -40.08 7.76 45.48
N SER A 397 -41.15 7.87 46.27
CA SER A 397 -41.56 6.92 47.31
C SER A 397 -42.77 6.07 46.91
N ASP A 398 -42.84 5.61 45.64
CA ASP A 398 -43.92 4.74 45.18
C ASP A 398 -43.41 3.30 44.97
N HIS A 399 -43.93 2.38 45.78
CA HIS A 399 -43.52 0.96 45.83
C HIS A 399 -44.08 0.06 44.71
N ASN A 400 -44.54 0.63 43.58
CA ASN A 400 -45.23 -0.15 42.53
C ASN A 400 -44.77 0.17 41.10
N PHE A 401 -43.47 0.39 40.90
CA PHE A 401 -42.89 0.47 39.54
C PHE A 401 -42.17 -0.82 39.16
N SER A 402 -42.65 -1.47 38.10
CA SER A 402 -41.97 -2.57 37.45
C SER A 402 -40.64 -2.06 36.85
N ASN A 403 -39.51 -2.57 37.34
CA ASN A 403 -38.14 -2.10 37.03
C ASN A 403 -37.64 -2.45 35.61
N TYR A 404 -38.53 -2.60 34.63
CA TYR A 404 -38.18 -3.03 33.28
C TYR A 404 -38.70 -2.04 32.25
N TYR A 405 -37.80 -1.26 31.65
CA TYR A 405 -38.10 -0.56 30.40
C TYR A 405 -37.74 -1.50 29.24
N ILE A 406 -38.75 -1.99 28.53
CA ILE A 406 -38.58 -2.79 27.31
C ILE A 406 -38.68 -1.83 26.12
N ALA A 407 -37.60 -1.67 25.36
CA ALA A 407 -37.62 -0.88 24.14
C ALA A 407 -38.45 -1.60 23.08
N HIS A 408 -39.70 -1.17 22.87
CA HIS A 408 -40.52 -1.66 21.76
C HIS A 408 -39.96 -1.15 20.43
N GLY A 409 -39.68 -2.06 19.50
CA GLY A 409 -39.19 -1.75 18.16
C GLY A 409 -40.10 -0.76 17.42
N GLN A 410 -39.50 0.23 16.77
CA GLN A 410 -40.23 1.22 15.97
C GLN A 410 -41.05 0.56 14.86
N PRO A 411 -42.34 0.90 14.66
CA PRO A 411 -43.04 0.58 13.42
C PRO A 411 -42.60 1.53 12.29
N PRO A 412 -42.74 1.13 11.01
CA PRO A 412 -42.29 1.93 9.88
C PRO A 412 -43.09 3.24 9.77
N ILE A 413 -42.39 4.37 9.67
CA ILE A 413 -43.00 5.70 9.50
C ILE A 413 -43.60 5.79 8.09
N ILE A 414 -44.94 5.79 8.00
CA ILE A 414 -45.68 6.18 6.79
C ILE A 414 -45.91 7.70 6.86
N TYR A 415 -45.36 8.45 5.90
CA TYR A 415 -45.60 9.88 5.76
C TYR A 415 -47.06 10.15 5.35
N HIS A 416 -47.74 11.04 6.06
CA HIS A 416 -48.95 11.72 5.59
C HIS A 416 -48.74 13.25 5.72
N PRO A 417 -49.05 14.05 4.69
CA PRO A 417 -48.89 15.50 4.75
C PRO A 417 -50.07 16.14 5.50
N TYR A 418 -49.78 17.01 6.48
CA TYR A 418 -50.77 17.86 7.14
C TYR A 418 -50.83 19.26 6.50
N PRO A 419 -52.01 19.90 6.41
CA PRO A 419 -52.15 21.25 5.86
C PRO A 419 -51.84 22.33 6.90
N LEU A 420 -51.18 23.40 6.45
CA LEU A 420 -50.86 24.61 7.22
C LEU A 420 -52.12 25.43 7.52
N HIS A 421 -52.44 25.62 8.80
CA HIS A 421 -53.32 26.70 9.25
C HIS A 421 -52.50 27.74 10.00
N ILE A 422 -52.29 28.89 9.36
CA ILE A 422 -51.69 30.08 9.97
C ILE A 422 -52.79 30.82 10.72
N HIS A 423 -52.65 30.98 12.04
CA HIS A 423 -53.43 31.93 12.81
C HIS A 423 -52.53 33.12 13.16
N MET A 424 -52.74 34.26 12.49
CA MET A 424 -52.20 35.53 12.95
C MET A 424 -53.03 36.00 14.15
N GLN A 425 -52.37 36.47 15.20
CA GLN A 425 -53.01 37.21 16.28
C GLN A 425 -52.31 38.57 16.43
N THR A 426 -53.09 39.60 16.15
CA THR A 426 -52.81 41.03 16.24
C THR A 426 -53.20 41.60 17.62
N GLY A 427 -52.52 42.67 18.03
CA GLY A 427 -52.92 43.63 19.08
C GLY A 427 -51.70 44.18 19.84
N LEU A 428 -51.16 45.38 19.57
CA LEU A 428 -51.63 46.75 19.97
C LEU A 428 -51.83 46.86 21.49
N VAL A 429 -51.23 47.79 22.25
CA VAL A 429 -50.88 49.20 22.02
C VAL A 429 -49.54 49.54 22.67
#